data_AF-A0A960PQQ1-F1
#
_entry.id   AF-A0A960PQQ1-F1
#
_cell.length_a   1.000
_cell.length_b   1.000
_cell.length_c   1.000
_cell.angle_alpha   90.00
_cell.angle_beta   90.00
_cell.angle_gamma   90.00
#
_symmetry.space_group_name_H-M   'P 1'
#
loop_
_entity.id
_entity.type
_entity.pdbx_description
1 polymer ?
#
loop_
_entity_poly.entity_id
_entity_poly.type
_entity_poly.pdbx_seq_one_letter_code
_entity_poly.pdbx_strand_id
1 'polypeptide(L)'
;LAALRGAAFSGALVLSVMAWWVDLRVLWMGNPGAMAAAWAVLLVGVGAAYSHGRWWRWGFCMSTCPIGLYYSFVSPARWFGVHFRNQTGSCIECNACDNICPVHLAPRDLMAPAGPRPGISIAEAPGRNHCLECGDCVRACEFMIAKKGGDEIPLLIGFFGGPQRIEQDDQNTVDPAEARA
;
A
#
# COMPACT_ATOMS: atom_id res chain seq x y z
N LEU A 1 19.12 12.17 -8.21
CA LEU A 1 19.39 10.86 -7.58
C LEU A 1 18.17 9.93 -7.55
N ALA A 2 17.01 10.38 -7.03
CA ALA A 2 15.80 9.54 -6.93
C ALA A 2 15.28 9.01 -8.29
N ALA A 3 15.25 9.86 -9.33
CA ALA A 3 14.82 9.45 -10.68
C ALA A 3 15.74 8.36 -11.28
N LEU A 4 17.06 8.51 -11.11
CA LEU A 4 18.05 7.52 -11.55
C LEU A 4 17.87 6.18 -10.83
N ARG A 5 17.64 6.19 -9.50
CA ARG A 5 17.35 4.97 -8.72
C ARG A 5 16.07 4.30 -9.19
N GLY A 6 15.02 5.09 -9.43
CA GLY A 6 13.76 4.58 -9.96
C GLY A 6 13.92 3.92 -11.34
N ALA A 7 14.59 4.59 -12.27
CA ALA A 7 14.86 4.06 -13.60
C ALA A 7 15.73 2.78 -13.56
N ALA A 8 16.75 2.74 -12.69
CA ALA A 8 17.58 1.56 -12.50
C ALA A 8 16.77 0.36 -11.96
N PHE A 9 15.92 0.59 -10.95
CA PHE A 9 15.03 -0.44 -10.42
C PHE A 9 14.04 -0.95 -11.48
N SER A 10 13.40 -0.04 -12.24
CA SER A 10 12.51 -0.40 -13.35
C SER A 10 13.25 -1.16 -14.46
N GLY A 11 14.50 -0.78 -14.76
CA GLY A 11 15.40 -1.50 -15.66
C GLY A 11 15.61 -2.95 -15.24
N ALA A 12 16.04 -3.16 -13.99
CA ALA A 12 16.28 -4.48 -13.44
C ALA A 12 15.00 -5.34 -13.40
N LEU A 13 13.86 -4.75 -13.04
CA LEU A 13 12.56 -5.43 -13.04
C LEU A 13 12.19 -5.92 -14.44
N VAL A 14 12.24 -5.05 -15.45
CA VAL A 14 11.84 -5.38 -16.82
C VAL A 14 12.80 -6.41 -17.42
N LEU A 15 14.10 -6.30 -17.18
CA LEU A 15 15.07 -7.32 -17.59
C LEU A 15 14.78 -8.67 -16.95
N SER A 16 14.42 -8.70 -15.67
CA SER A 16 14.06 -9.94 -14.97
C SER A 16 12.81 -10.59 -15.57
N VAL A 17 11.79 -9.78 -15.91
CA VAL A 17 10.58 -10.28 -16.58
C VAL A 17 10.90 -10.75 -18.00
N MET A 18 11.72 -10.00 -18.76
CA MET A 18 12.13 -10.40 -20.10
C MET A 18 12.90 -11.73 -20.08
N ALA A 19 13.75 -11.95 -19.08
CA ALA A 19 14.53 -13.18 -18.93
C ALA A 19 13.67 -14.44 -18.78
N TRP A 20 12.40 -14.32 -18.36
CA TRP A 20 11.47 -15.43 -18.32
C TRP A 20 10.98 -15.88 -19.70
N TRP A 21 10.94 -14.96 -20.68
CA TRP A 21 10.32 -15.20 -21.98
C TRP A 21 11.33 -15.19 -23.13
N VAL A 22 12.46 -14.52 -22.95
CA VAL A 22 13.43 -14.22 -24.00
C VAL A 22 14.85 -14.45 -23.48
N ASP A 23 15.69 -15.10 -24.29
CA ASP A 23 17.13 -15.17 -24.01
C ASP A 23 17.75 -13.77 -24.11
N LEU A 24 18.21 -13.23 -22.98
CA LEU A 24 18.79 -11.89 -22.91
C LEU A 24 20.00 -11.70 -23.82
N ARG A 25 20.61 -12.79 -24.31
CA ARG A 25 21.66 -12.74 -25.32
C ARG A 25 21.23 -12.04 -26.61
N VAL A 26 19.94 -12.00 -26.92
CA VAL A 26 19.41 -11.27 -28.08
C VAL A 26 19.73 -9.77 -28.03
N LEU A 27 19.97 -9.20 -26.85
CA LEU A 27 20.31 -7.78 -26.68
C LEU A 27 21.71 -7.42 -27.22
N TRP A 28 22.60 -8.41 -27.38
CA TRP A 28 23.99 -8.21 -27.79
C TRP A 28 24.49 -9.16 -28.89
N MET A 29 23.85 -10.30 -29.10
CA MET A 29 24.22 -11.33 -30.08
C MET A 29 23.13 -11.61 -31.13
N GLY A 30 22.04 -10.84 -31.14
CA GLY A 30 20.98 -10.99 -32.14
C GLY A 30 21.36 -10.42 -33.51
N ASN A 31 20.56 -10.73 -34.54
CA ASN A 31 20.62 -9.94 -35.77
C ASN A 31 20.15 -8.49 -35.49
N PRO A 32 20.49 -7.50 -36.33
CA PRO A 32 20.18 -6.10 -36.05
C PRO A 32 18.69 -5.82 -35.81
N GLY A 33 17.79 -6.50 -36.51
CA GLY A 33 16.34 -6.36 -36.32
C GLY A 33 15.87 -6.90 -34.97
N ALA A 34 16.36 -8.08 -34.59
CA ALA A 34 16.04 -8.70 -33.29
C ALA A 34 16.61 -7.89 -32.12
N MET A 35 17.84 -7.37 -32.25
CA MET A 35 18.44 -6.47 -31.27
C MET A 35 17.61 -5.19 -31.12
N ALA A 36 17.25 -4.55 -32.23
CA ALA A 36 16.44 -3.33 -32.21
C ALA A 36 15.08 -3.56 -31.54
N ALA A 37 14.41 -4.67 -31.88
CA ALA A 37 13.14 -5.04 -31.26
C ALA A 37 13.29 -5.30 -29.75
N ALA A 38 14.33 -6.04 -29.33
CA ALA A 38 14.56 -6.34 -27.92
C ALA A 38 14.87 -5.09 -27.10
N TRP A 39 15.70 -4.19 -27.62
CA TRP A 39 15.96 -2.89 -26.97
C TRP A 39 14.73 -1.99 -26.95
N ALA A 40 13.91 -1.98 -28.00
CA ALA A 40 12.66 -1.24 -28.02
C ALA A 40 11.68 -1.74 -26.94
N VAL A 41 11.50 -3.07 -26.84
CA VAL A 41 10.68 -3.69 -25.79
C VAL A 41 11.20 -3.34 -24.40
N LEU A 42 12.51 -3.42 -24.19
CA LEU A 42 13.14 -3.04 -22.92
C LEU A 42 12.88 -1.57 -22.58
N LEU A 43 13.13 -0.64 -23.50
CA LEU A 43 12.94 0.79 -23.26
C LEU A 43 11.47 1.13 -23.01
N VAL A 44 10.55 0.56 -23.79
CA VAL A 44 9.11 0.73 -23.59
C VAL A 44 8.69 0.15 -22.23
N GLY A 45 9.15 -1.05 -21.89
CA GLY A 45 8.86 -1.68 -20.61
C GLY A 45 9.37 -0.88 -19.42
N VAL A 46 10.61 -0.35 -19.50
CA VAL A 46 11.19 0.50 -18.45
C VAL A 46 10.43 1.81 -18.33
N GLY A 47 10.11 2.45 -19.45
CA GLY A 47 9.30 3.65 -19.49
C GLY A 47 7.93 3.43 -18.86
N ALA A 48 7.26 2.32 -19.19
CA ALA A 48 5.96 1.94 -18.63
C ALA A 48 6.03 1.60 -17.14
N ALA A 49 7.03 0.84 -16.69
CA ALA A 49 7.21 0.51 -15.28
C ALA A 49 7.52 1.75 -14.44
N TYR A 50 8.40 2.62 -14.95
CA TYR A 50 8.73 3.89 -14.30
C TYR A 50 7.53 4.84 -14.26
N SER A 51 6.80 4.98 -15.37
CA SER A 51 5.61 5.84 -15.46
C SER A 51 4.50 5.35 -14.53
N HIS A 52 4.27 4.04 -14.50
CA HIS A 52 3.34 3.40 -13.57
C HIS A 52 3.76 3.70 -12.12
N GLY A 53 5.03 3.49 -11.77
CA GLY A 53 5.55 3.77 -10.42
C GLY A 53 5.64 5.27 -10.06
N ARG A 54 5.54 6.19 -11.02
CA ARG A 54 5.66 7.64 -10.76
C ARG A 54 4.32 8.36 -10.74
N TRP A 55 3.41 8.03 -11.66
CA TRP A 55 2.15 8.75 -11.85
C TRP A 55 0.93 7.94 -11.47
N TRP A 56 0.87 6.65 -11.80
CA TRP A 56 -0.32 5.82 -11.52
C TRP A 56 -0.31 5.22 -10.12
N ARG A 57 0.87 4.84 -9.61
CA ARG A 57 1.17 4.32 -8.26
C ARG A 57 -0.02 3.63 -7.62
N TRP A 58 -0.66 4.34 -6.70
CA TRP A 58 -1.66 3.81 -5.80
C TRP A 58 -3.06 3.85 -6.37
N GLY A 59 -3.35 4.78 -7.30
CA GLY A 59 -4.64 4.85 -7.97
C GLY A 59 -4.92 3.59 -8.79
N PHE A 60 -3.93 3.12 -9.56
CA PHE A 60 -4.04 1.84 -10.27
C PHE A 60 -4.14 0.66 -9.30
N CYS A 61 -3.34 0.65 -8.23
CA CYS A 61 -3.41 -0.39 -7.19
C CYS A 61 -4.79 -0.48 -6.54
N MET A 62 -5.43 0.67 -6.30
CA MET A 62 -6.75 0.76 -5.70
C MET A 62 -7.85 0.28 -6.66
N SER A 63 -7.77 0.63 -7.95
CA SER A 63 -8.88 0.41 -8.89
C SER A 63 -8.78 -0.89 -9.69
N THR A 64 -7.61 -1.23 -10.20
CA THR A 64 -7.48 -2.15 -11.35
C THR A 64 -6.43 -3.23 -11.15
N CYS A 65 -5.56 -3.10 -10.14
CA CYS A 65 -4.49 -4.06 -9.96
C CYS A 65 -5.03 -5.43 -9.51
N PRO A 66 -4.79 -6.51 -10.28
CA PRO A 66 -5.23 -7.85 -9.92
C PRO A 66 -4.66 -8.32 -8.58
N ILE A 67 -3.48 -7.81 -8.21
CA ILE A 67 -2.87 -8.11 -6.90
C ILE A 67 -3.69 -7.53 -5.75
N GLY A 68 -4.33 -6.38 -5.95
CA GLY A 68 -5.23 -5.77 -4.96
C GLY A 68 -6.46 -6.63 -4.72
N LEU A 69 -7.03 -7.23 -5.77
CA LEU A 69 -8.09 -8.23 -5.66
C LEU A 69 -7.59 -9.49 -4.94
N TYR A 70 -6.40 -9.99 -5.30
CA TYR A 70 -5.81 -11.15 -4.65
C TYR A 70 -5.63 -10.92 -3.13
N TYR A 71 -5.07 -9.78 -2.71
CA TYR A 71 -4.93 -9.45 -1.28
C TYR A 71 -6.25 -9.11 -0.60
N SER A 72 -7.25 -8.64 -1.35
CA SER A 72 -8.62 -8.49 -0.83
C SER A 72 -9.23 -9.84 -0.45
N PHE A 73 -8.91 -10.89 -1.22
CA PHE A 73 -9.39 -12.25 -1.03
C PHE A 73 -8.55 -13.06 -0.03
N VAL A 74 -7.22 -12.97 -0.14
CA VAL A 74 -6.28 -13.66 0.72
C VAL A 74 -6.00 -12.77 1.92
N SER A 75 -6.64 -13.09 3.05
CA SER A 75 -6.43 -12.36 4.32
C SER A 75 -4.92 -12.18 4.57
N PRO A 76 -4.44 -10.93 4.68
CA PRO A 76 -3.03 -10.68 4.92
C PRO A 76 -2.58 -11.38 6.20
N ALA A 77 -1.38 -11.95 6.15
CA ALA A 77 -0.66 -12.53 7.29
C ALA A 77 -0.96 -11.77 8.59
N ARG A 78 -1.70 -12.38 9.55
CA ARG A 78 -2.14 -11.75 10.82
C ARG A 78 -1.03 -11.31 11.76
N TRP A 79 0.22 -11.44 11.33
CA TRP A 79 1.42 -11.32 12.13
C TRP A 79 2.36 -10.25 11.60
N PHE A 80 2.10 -9.67 10.42
CA PHE A 80 2.88 -8.55 9.85
C PHE A 80 1.95 -7.47 9.31
N GLY A 81 2.40 -6.23 9.34
CA GLY A 81 1.74 -5.09 8.70
C GLY A 81 1.63 -3.88 9.61
N VAL A 82 0.81 -2.92 9.18
CA VAL A 82 0.48 -1.73 9.98
C VAL A 82 -0.39 -2.12 11.17
N HIS A 83 -0.02 -1.72 12.37
CA HIS A 83 -0.77 -1.98 13.60
C HIS A 83 -0.65 -0.82 14.59
N PHE A 84 -1.67 -0.68 15.43
CA PHE A 84 -1.68 0.25 16.55
C PHE A 84 -1.09 -0.44 17.79
N ARG A 85 -0.09 0.18 18.44
CA ARG A 85 0.57 -0.40 19.63
C ARG A 85 0.13 0.27 20.94
N ASN A 86 -0.07 1.59 20.93
CA ASN A 86 -0.43 2.35 22.14
C ASN A 86 -1.51 3.39 21.83
N GLN A 87 -2.74 2.91 21.63
CA GLN A 87 -3.85 3.73 21.16
C GLN A 87 -4.22 4.86 22.10
N THR A 88 -4.30 4.55 23.39
CA THR A 88 -4.78 5.48 24.42
C THR A 88 -3.69 6.39 24.97
N GLY A 89 -2.41 6.01 24.84
CA GLY A 89 -1.30 6.79 25.41
C GLY A 89 -0.57 7.70 24.42
N SER A 90 -0.41 7.28 23.16
CA SER A 90 0.51 7.96 22.22
C SER A 90 -0.19 8.69 21.08
N CYS A 91 -1.48 8.45 20.87
CA CYS A 91 -2.23 9.08 19.79
C CYS A 91 -2.63 10.53 20.16
N ILE A 92 -2.34 11.49 19.28
CA ILE A 92 -2.67 12.91 19.48
C ILE A 92 -3.88 13.41 18.69
N GLU A 93 -4.71 12.50 18.17
CA GLU A 93 -5.98 12.82 17.50
C GLU A 93 -5.91 13.85 16.34
N CYS A 94 -4.84 13.78 15.53
CA CYS A 94 -4.61 14.73 14.44
C CYS A 94 -5.06 14.29 13.04
N ASN A 95 -5.51 13.04 12.87
CA ASN A 95 -5.97 12.44 11.60
C ASN A 95 -4.98 12.49 10.42
N ALA A 96 -3.69 12.78 10.67
CA ALA A 96 -2.67 12.83 9.62
C ALA A 96 -2.48 11.48 8.91
N CYS A 97 -2.59 10.37 9.65
CA CYS A 97 -2.48 9.01 9.12
C CYS A 97 -3.60 8.65 8.14
N ASP A 98 -4.82 9.16 8.37
CA ASP A 98 -5.99 8.89 7.53
C ASP A 98 -5.88 9.70 6.23
N ASN A 99 -5.52 10.97 6.36
CA ASN A 99 -5.40 11.91 5.23
C ASN A 99 -4.26 11.55 4.27
N ILE A 100 -3.18 10.93 4.76
CA ILE A 100 -2.05 10.53 3.91
C ILE A 100 -2.26 9.17 3.25
N CYS A 101 -3.26 8.39 3.68
CA CYS A 101 -3.45 7.04 3.17
C CYS A 101 -3.83 7.06 1.69
N PRO A 102 -3.00 6.49 0.79
CA PRO A 102 -3.23 6.64 -0.65
C PRO A 102 -4.40 5.80 -1.18
N VAL A 103 -4.98 4.93 -0.34
CA VAL A 103 -6.15 4.09 -0.64
C VAL A 103 -7.33 4.41 0.29
N HIS A 104 -7.28 5.55 0.97
CA HIS A 104 -8.36 6.05 1.83
C HIS A 104 -8.82 5.02 2.88
N LEU A 105 -7.86 4.46 3.61
CA LEU A 105 -8.10 3.66 4.81
C LEU A 105 -7.97 4.52 6.06
N ALA A 106 -8.61 4.08 7.14
CA ALA A 106 -8.34 4.53 8.50
C ALA A 106 -7.36 3.54 9.16
N PRO A 107 -6.05 3.84 9.27
CA PRO A 107 -5.07 2.89 9.80
C PRO A 107 -5.31 2.50 11.27
N ARG A 108 -6.10 3.31 11.99
CA ARG A 108 -6.58 3.04 13.36
C ARG A 108 -7.54 1.87 13.43
N ASP A 109 -8.31 1.64 12.37
CA ASP A 109 -9.41 0.69 12.35
C ASP A 109 -9.34 -0.20 11.11
N LEU A 110 -8.14 -0.74 10.84
CA LEU A 110 -7.93 -1.64 9.71
C LEU A 110 -8.74 -2.93 9.84
N MET A 111 -9.20 -3.29 11.04
CA MET A 111 -10.00 -4.49 11.24
C MET A 111 -11.49 -4.28 11.02
N ALA A 112 -11.98 -3.03 10.97
CA ALA A 112 -13.35 -2.77 10.58
C ALA A 112 -13.58 -3.03 9.08
N PRO A 113 -14.82 -3.40 8.70
CA PRO A 113 -15.23 -3.46 7.30
C PRO A 113 -14.92 -2.14 6.60
N ALA A 114 -14.22 -2.21 5.48
CA ALA A 114 -14.08 -1.05 4.63
C ALA A 114 -15.42 -0.77 3.93
N GLY A 115 -15.77 0.53 3.83
CA GLY A 115 -16.89 0.97 3.00
C GLY A 115 -16.70 0.66 1.52
N PRO A 116 -17.69 0.98 0.67
CA PRO A 116 -17.61 0.76 -0.77
C PRO A 116 -16.36 1.42 -1.38
N ARG A 117 -15.61 0.65 -2.18
CA ARG A 117 -14.40 1.14 -2.85
C ARG A 117 -14.49 0.99 -4.37
N PRO A 118 -13.88 1.91 -5.13
CA PRO A 118 -13.74 1.74 -6.56
C PRO A 118 -12.85 0.54 -6.87
N GLY A 119 -13.19 -0.20 -7.93
CA GLY A 119 -12.37 -1.28 -8.44
C GLY A 119 -12.83 -2.68 -8.07
N ILE A 120 -11.89 -3.63 -8.17
CA ILE A 120 -12.10 -5.07 -7.98
C ILE A 120 -11.83 -5.48 -6.52
N SER A 121 -12.59 -4.90 -5.58
CA SER A 121 -12.51 -5.23 -4.15
C SER A 121 -13.77 -5.93 -3.67
N ILE A 122 -13.63 -6.84 -2.70
CA ILE A 122 -14.78 -7.43 -2.00
C ILE A 122 -15.36 -6.37 -1.07
N ALA A 123 -16.65 -6.09 -1.23
CA ALA A 123 -17.38 -5.21 -0.32
C ALA A 123 -17.32 -5.81 1.10
N GLU A 124 -17.17 -4.96 2.13
CA GLU A 124 -17.17 -5.34 3.55
C GLU A 124 -15.94 -6.13 4.04
N ALA A 125 -14.97 -6.42 3.18
CA ALA A 125 -13.70 -6.97 3.65
C ALA A 125 -13.03 -5.97 4.62
N PRO A 126 -12.31 -6.46 5.66
CA PRO A 126 -11.61 -5.58 6.59
C PRO A 126 -10.66 -4.64 5.84
N GLY A 127 -10.54 -3.39 6.31
CA GLY A 127 -9.61 -2.40 5.74
C GLY A 127 -8.19 -2.93 5.56
N ARG A 128 -7.76 -3.85 6.42
CA ARG A 128 -6.48 -4.54 6.40
C ARG A 128 -6.23 -5.30 5.10
N ASN A 129 -7.24 -5.96 4.54
CA ASN A 129 -7.12 -6.68 3.27
C ASN A 129 -6.84 -5.73 2.09
N HIS A 130 -7.10 -4.44 2.28
CA HIS A 130 -6.87 -3.39 1.29
C HIS A 130 -5.65 -2.52 1.64
N CYS A 131 -4.96 -2.79 2.75
CA CYS A 131 -3.78 -2.05 3.15
C CYS A 131 -2.60 -2.46 2.25
N LEU A 132 -1.93 -1.46 1.67
CA LEU A 132 -0.75 -1.68 0.82
C LEU A 132 0.55 -1.77 1.61
N GLU A 133 0.47 -1.67 2.94
CA GLU A 133 1.61 -1.71 3.86
C GLU A 133 2.75 -0.75 3.45
N CYS A 134 2.41 0.40 2.87
CA CYS A 134 3.40 1.36 2.35
C CYS A 134 4.13 2.16 3.44
N GLY A 135 3.56 2.20 4.66
CA GLY A 135 4.12 2.89 5.82
C GLY A 135 3.93 4.42 5.82
N ASP A 136 3.21 5.00 4.86
CA ASP A 136 3.02 6.46 4.82
C ASP A 136 2.25 6.99 6.04
N CYS A 137 1.30 6.21 6.56
CA CYS A 137 0.60 6.52 7.81
C CYS A 137 1.53 6.51 9.04
N VAL A 138 2.49 5.58 9.10
CA VAL A 138 3.49 5.50 10.18
C VAL A 138 4.38 6.74 10.13
N ARG A 139 4.92 7.10 8.96
CA ARG A 139 5.73 8.32 8.77
C ARG A 139 4.98 9.59 9.11
N ALA A 140 3.68 9.66 8.79
CA ALA A 140 2.85 10.80 9.17
C ALA A 140 2.69 10.89 10.70
N CYS A 141 2.49 9.76 11.38
CA CYS A 141 2.47 9.73 12.84
C CYS A 141 3.82 10.16 13.45
N GLU A 142 4.94 9.61 12.98
CA GLU A 142 6.30 10.01 13.38
C GLU A 142 6.49 11.52 13.28
N PHE A 143 6.15 12.10 12.12
CA PHE A 143 6.26 13.54 11.88
C PHE A 143 5.43 14.37 12.87
N MET A 144 4.18 13.95 13.11
CA MET A 144 3.27 14.67 13.99
C MET A 144 3.65 14.56 15.47
N ILE A 145 4.15 13.41 15.89
CA ILE A 145 4.65 13.17 17.26
C ILE A 145 5.92 13.96 17.52
N ALA A 146 6.88 13.92 16.60
CA ALA A 146 8.11 14.72 16.69
C ALA A 146 7.80 16.22 16.78
N LYS A 147 6.83 16.72 15.99
CA LYS A 147 6.38 18.12 16.05
C LYS A 147 5.77 18.51 17.39
N LYS A 148 5.15 17.56 18.10
CA LYS A 148 4.57 17.76 19.44
C LYS A 148 5.55 17.49 20.59
N GLY A 149 6.78 17.06 20.29
CA GLY A 149 7.78 16.75 21.31
C GLY A 149 7.49 15.46 22.09
N GLY A 150 6.73 14.53 21.50
CA GLY A 150 6.57 13.18 22.03
C GLY A 150 7.59 12.22 21.42
N ASP A 151 7.82 11.10 22.09
CA ASP A 151 8.76 10.07 21.62
C ASP A 151 8.05 8.77 21.19
N GLU A 152 6.78 8.59 21.56
CA GLU A 152 6.05 7.37 21.32
C GLU A 152 5.18 7.47 20.06
N ILE A 153 5.43 6.59 19.09
CA ILE A 153 4.72 6.56 17.81
C ILE A 153 3.54 5.57 17.91
N PRO A 154 2.29 6.00 17.65
CA PRO A 154 1.11 5.15 17.84
C PRO A 154 1.00 4.00 16.82
N LEU A 155 1.45 4.24 15.59
CA LEU A 155 1.40 3.29 14.48
C LEU A 155 2.79 2.74 14.19
N LEU A 156 2.87 1.43 13.97
CA LEU A 156 4.09 0.75 13.57
C LEU A 156 3.83 -0.11 12.34
N ILE A 157 4.87 -0.31 11.53
CA ILE A 157 4.89 -1.33 10.48
C ILE A 157 5.89 -2.40 10.88
N GLY A 158 5.44 -3.65 10.94
CA GLY A 158 6.32 -4.74 11.31
C GLY A 158 5.57 -5.97 11.79
N PHE A 159 6.31 -6.87 12.44
CA PHE A 159 5.74 -8.04 13.06
C PHE A 159 5.04 -7.68 14.36
N PHE A 160 3.87 -8.26 14.60
CA PHE A 160 3.13 -8.11 15.84
C PHE A 160 2.43 -9.42 16.21
N GLY A 161 2.27 -9.65 17.51
CA GLY A 161 1.45 -10.73 18.05
C GLY A 161 0.32 -10.12 18.88
N GLY A 162 -0.92 -10.50 18.60
CA GLY A 162 -2.10 -10.04 19.34
C GLY A 162 -3.23 -9.54 18.45
N PRO A 163 -4.36 -9.13 19.04
CA PRO A 163 -5.49 -8.57 18.31
C PRO A 163 -5.10 -7.22 17.69
N GLN A 164 -5.36 -7.04 16.39
CA GLN A 164 -5.27 -5.75 15.70
C GLN A 164 -6.50 -4.85 15.92
N ARG A 165 -7.51 -5.36 16.61
CA ARG A 165 -8.77 -4.65 16.81
C ARG A 165 -8.62 -3.69 17.99
N ILE A 166 -9.09 -2.47 17.80
CA ILE A 166 -9.62 -1.68 18.90
C ILE A 166 -10.82 -2.49 19.40
N GLU A 167 -10.77 -3.00 20.63
CA GLU A 167 -12.00 -3.46 21.29
C GLU A 167 -12.86 -2.20 21.41
N GLN A 168 -13.85 -2.03 20.53
CA GLN A 168 -14.85 -1.00 20.70
C GLN A 168 -15.52 -1.30 22.04
N ASP A 169 -15.42 -0.38 22.99
CA ASP A 169 -16.20 -0.47 24.20
C ASP A 169 -17.66 -0.29 23.76
N ASP A 170 -18.40 -1.41 23.67
CA ASP A 170 -19.78 -1.50 23.20
C ASP A 170 -20.77 -0.66 24.04
N GLN A 171 -20.29 0.07 25.05
CA GLN A 171 -21.08 0.93 25.94
C GLN A 171 -21.51 2.26 25.33
N ASN A 172 -21.04 2.62 24.12
CA ASN A 172 -21.37 3.91 23.48
C ASN A 172 -22.07 3.79 22.12
N THR A 173 -22.64 2.64 21.76
CA THR A 173 -23.58 2.59 20.64
C THR A 173 -24.88 3.29 21.05
N VAL A 174 -24.97 4.59 20.80
CA VAL A 174 -26.26 5.29 20.76
C VAL A 174 -27.08 4.62 19.67
N ASP A 175 -28.22 4.06 20.05
CA ASP A 175 -29.15 3.46 19.11
C ASP A 175 -29.54 4.52 18.06
N PRO A 176 -29.40 4.25 16.75
CA PRO A 176 -29.87 5.16 15.71
C PRO A 176 -31.35 5.56 15.85
N ALA A 177 -32.13 4.81 16.63
CA ALA A 177 -33.49 5.13 17.01
C ALA A 177 -33.59 6.29 18.04
N GLU A 178 -32.63 6.45 18.96
CA GLU A 178 -32.62 7.53 19.96
C GLU A 178 -32.17 8.88 19.39
N ALA A 179 -31.37 8.89 18.32
CA ALA A 179 -30.94 10.13 17.66
C ALA A 179 -32.03 10.82 16.81
N ARG A 180 -33.25 10.24 16.76
CA ARG A 180 -34.40 10.76 16.01
C ARG A 180 -35.63 11.11 16.86
N ALA A 181 -35.50 11.03 18.19
CA ALA A 181 -36.50 11.53 19.14
C ALA A 181 -36.14 12.94 19.62
#